data_AF-A0A7M3PPF1-F1
#
_entry.id   AF-A0A7M3PPF1-F1
#
_cell.length_a   1.000
_cell.length_b   1.000
_cell.length_c   1.000
_cell.angle_alpha   90.00
_cell.angle_beta   90.00
_cell.angle_gamma   90.00
#
_symmetry.space_group_name_H-M   'P 1'
#
loop_
_entity.id
_entity.type
_entity.pdbx_description
1 polymer ?
#
loop_
_entity_poly.entity_id
_entity_poly.type
_entity_poly.pdbx_seq_one_letter_code
_entity_poly.pdbx_strand_id
1 'polypeptide(L)'
;MKKKRRKAFWSNIKFKYRLTITNENTLEDIITLRVSKLNGLSVLLSVLFVLFLIASLIVAFTPLRNYLPGYMNSEIRAQVVENALRVDSLQQLVNRQNLYIMNIQDIFQGKIKADTIHSIDSLTHLREDSLMERTQREAEFRKQYEETEKYNLTSITARPEIDGLIFYRPTRGMISSPFNAETKHFGTDIAANPGESVLATLDGTVILSTYTAETGYLIEIQHNQDFVSVYKHCGSLLKREGDAVKGGEAIALVGNTGELSTGPHLHFELWHKGRAVNPELYIVF
;
A
#
# COMPACT_ATOMS: atom_id res chain seq x y z
N MET A 1 15.10 0.22 -70.69
CA MET A 1 16.42 0.78 -70.28
C MET A 1 17.00 0.28 -68.94
N LYS A 2 16.30 -0.51 -68.09
CA LYS A 2 16.83 -0.95 -66.76
C LYS A 2 17.88 -2.09 -66.79
N LYS A 3 17.94 -2.95 -67.82
CA LYS A 3 18.90 -4.08 -67.91
C LYS A 3 20.36 -3.66 -68.16
N LYS A 4 20.61 -2.55 -68.88
CA LYS A 4 21.99 -2.06 -69.15
C LYS A 4 22.67 -1.47 -67.91
N ARG A 5 21.92 -0.82 -67.02
CA ARG A 5 22.46 -0.19 -65.79
C ARG A 5 23.00 -1.20 -64.78
N ARG A 6 22.37 -2.38 -64.64
CA ARG A 6 22.87 -3.47 -63.78
C ARG A 6 24.21 -4.01 -64.28
N LYS A 7 24.40 -4.25 -65.60
CA LYS A 7 25.68 -4.76 -66.14
C LYS A 7 26.87 -3.80 -65.92
N ALA A 8 26.64 -2.48 -65.98
CA ALA A 8 27.68 -1.47 -65.77
C ALA A 8 28.18 -1.40 -64.31
N PHE A 9 27.33 -1.72 -63.33
CA PHE A 9 27.70 -1.75 -61.92
C PHE A 9 28.71 -2.88 -61.63
N TRP A 10 28.49 -4.07 -62.21
CA TRP A 10 29.37 -5.24 -62.03
C TRP A 10 30.69 -5.16 -62.81
N SER A 11 30.78 -4.37 -63.88
CA SER A 11 32.05 -4.16 -64.59
C SER A 11 33.00 -3.22 -63.83
N ASN A 12 32.47 -2.23 -63.10
CA ASN A 12 33.24 -1.27 -62.31
C ASN A 12 33.86 -1.83 -61.01
N ILE A 13 33.51 -3.06 -60.66
CA ILE A 13 33.97 -3.76 -59.44
C ILE A 13 35.21 -4.63 -59.73
N LYS A 14 35.50 -4.94 -61.00
CA LYS A 14 36.63 -5.79 -61.40
C LYS A 14 37.96 -5.06 -61.57
N PHE A 15 37.98 -3.73 -61.49
CA PHE A 15 39.22 -2.95 -61.58
C PHE A 15 40.09 -3.20 -60.34
N LYS A 16 41.36 -3.53 -60.57
CA LYS A 16 42.37 -3.74 -59.54
C LYS A 16 43.12 -2.41 -59.36
N TYR A 17 43.08 -1.85 -58.16
CA TYR A 17 43.86 -0.68 -57.80
C TYR A 17 45.19 -1.15 -57.21
N ARG A 18 46.30 -0.52 -57.62
CA ARG A 18 47.63 -0.78 -57.06
C ARG A 18 47.93 0.34 -56.06
N LEU A 19 48.15 -0.02 -54.81
CA LEU A 19 48.69 0.86 -53.79
C LEU A 19 50.17 0.51 -53.64
N THR A 20 51.07 1.46 -53.91
CA THR A 20 52.51 1.30 -53.70
C THR A 20 52.98 2.30 -52.65
N ILE A 21 53.83 1.82 -51.74
CA ILE A 21 54.58 2.68 -50.81
C ILE A 21 56.02 2.68 -51.29
N THR A 22 56.44 3.80 -51.87
CA THR A 22 57.79 4.03 -52.39
C THR A 22 58.65 4.73 -51.36
N ASN A 23 59.93 4.32 -51.24
CA ASN A 23 60.91 5.11 -50.51
C ASN A 23 61.23 6.38 -51.32
N GLU A 24 61.12 7.55 -50.71
CA GLU A 24 61.35 8.83 -51.42
C GLU A 24 62.82 9.01 -51.85
N ASN A 25 63.77 8.44 -51.10
CA ASN A 25 65.21 8.62 -51.35
C ASN A 25 65.79 7.63 -52.36
N THR A 26 65.29 6.40 -52.39
CA THR A 26 65.81 5.34 -53.29
C THR A 26 64.87 5.02 -54.46
N LEU A 27 63.66 5.58 -54.45
CA LEU A 27 62.59 5.33 -55.43
C LEU A 27 62.20 3.85 -55.59
N GLU A 28 62.62 3.00 -54.65
CA GLU A 28 62.27 1.58 -54.64
C GLU A 28 60.87 1.37 -54.03
N ASP A 29 60.07 0.53 -54.69
CA ASP A 29 58.76 0.07 -54.21
C ASP A 29 58.95 -0.87 -53.01
N ILE A 30 58.72 -0.40 -51.78
CA ILE A 30 58.89 -1.22 -50.56
C ILE A 30 57.71 -2.19 -50.40
N ILE A 31 56.48 -1.72 -50.63
CA ILE A 31 55.26 -2.53 -50.50
C ILE A 31 54.34 -2.24 -51.68
N THR A 32 53.95 -3.28 -52.42
CA THR A 32 52.98 -3.17 -53.51
C THR A 32 51.76 -4.06 -53.27
N LEU A 33 50.59 -3.45 -53.06
CA LEU A 33 49.32 -4.14 -52.81
C LEU A 33 48.37 -3.94 -53.99
N ARG A 34 47.86 -5.03 -54.56
CA ARG A 34 46.84 -4.98 -55.62
C ARG A 34 45.48 -5.34 -55.03
N VAL A 35 44.63 -4.35 -54.80
CA VAL A 35 43.32 -4.51 -54.15
C VAL A 35 42.19 -4.28 -55.17
N SER A 36 41.28 -5.24 -55.28
CA SER A 36 39.98 -5.04 -55.96
C SER A 36 38.97 -4.51 -54.94
N LYS A 37 37.96 -3.75 -55.38
CA LYS A 37 36.89 -3.24 -54.51
C LYS A 37 36.23 -4.33 -53.64
N LEU A 38 36.11 -5.56 -54.16
CA LEU A 38 35.58 -6.71 -53.39
C LEU A 38 36.57 -7.25 -52.37
N ASN A 39 37.86 -7.36 -52.73
CA ASN A 39 38.87 -7.85 -51.81
C ASN A 39 39.11 -6.85 -50.67
N GLY A 40 39.08 -5.55 -50.95
CA GLY A 40 39.16 -4.50 -49.93
C GLY A 40 37.99 -4.56 -48.95
N LEU A 41 36.77 -4.77 -49.45
CA LEU A 41 35.60 -4.96 -48.61
C LEU A 41 35.72 -6.23 -47.74
N SER A 42 36.24 -7.33 -48.31
CA SER A 42 36.44 -8.59 -47.58
C SER A 42 37.46 -8.45 -46.45
N VAL A 43 38.55 -7.71 -46.67
CA VAL A 43 39.57 -7.44 -45.62
C VAL A 43 38.99 -6.54 -44.53
N LEU A 44 38.19 -5.54 -44.88
CA LEU A 44 37.54 -4.69 -43.89
C LEU A 44 36.54 -5.48 -43.03
N LEU A 45 35.76 -6.38 -43.64
CA LEU A 45 34.81 -7.24 -42.93
C LEU A 45 35.52 -8.24 -42.02
N SER A 46 36.66 -8.80 -42.43
CA SER A 46 37.42 -9.71 -41.58
C SER A 46 38.04 -8.99 -40.38
N VAL A 47 38.55 -7.77 -40.56
CA VAL A 47 39.05 -6.94 -39.44
C VAL A 47 37.92 -6.61 -38.45
N LEU A 48 36.74 -6.22 -38.96
CA LEU A 48 35.58 -5.95 -38.11
C LEU A 48 35.15 -7.20 -37.34
N PHE A 49 35.16 -8.36 -37.99
CA PHE A 49 34.83 -9.64 -37.35
C PHE A 49 35.82 -10.00 -36.24
N VAL A 50 37.12 -9.80 -36.47
CA VAL A 50 38.15 -10.02 -35.45
C VAL A 50 37.97 -9.08 -34.26
N LEU A 51 37.70 -7.79 -34.50
CA LEU A 51 37.42 -6.81 -33.44
C LEU A 51 36.18 -7.19 -32.62
N PHE A 52 35.11 -7.64 -33.28
CA PHE A 52 33.92 -8.12 -32.60
C PHE A 52 34.22 -9.35 -31.72
N LEU A 53 35.05 -10.28 -32.22
CA LEU A 53 35.44 -11.47 -31.48
C LEU A 53 36.26 -11.11 -30.24
N ILE A 54 37.21 -10.18 -30.36
CA ILE A 54 37.99 -9.66 -29.24
C ILE A 54 37.08 -8.98 -28.21
N ALA A 55 36.16 -8.11 -28.64
CA ALA A 55 35.22 -7.43 -27.75
C ALA A 55 34.31 -8.44 -27.01
N SER A 56 33.80 -9.45 -27.73
CA SER A 56 33.01 -10.54 -27.15
C SER A 56 33.80 -11.31 -26.09
N LEU A 57 35.08 -11.59 -26.36
CA LEU A 57 35.97 -12.30 -25.44
C LEU A 57 36.25 -11.45 -24.19
N ILE A 58 36.51 -10.15 -24.35
CA ILE A 58 36.68 -9.22 -23.22
C ILE A 58 35.43 -9.24 -22.35
N VAL A 59 34.25 -9.08 -22.94
CA VAL A 59 32.99 -9.11 -22.19
C VAL A 59 32.84 -10.45 -21.46
N ALA A 60 33.04 -11.58 -22.14
CA ALA A 60 32.81 -12.91 -21.56
C ALA A 60 33.73 -13.25 -20.37
N PHE A 61 35.01 -12.85 -20.45
CA PHE A 61 36.05 -13.24 -19.48
C PHE A 61 36.38 -12.16 -18.45
N THR A 62 35.79 -10.96 -18.53
CA THR A 62 35.97 -9.90 -17.53
C THR A 62 34.67 -9.59 -16.78
N PRO A 63 34.75 -8.90 -15.62
CA PRO A 63 33.55 -8.48 -14.88
C PRO A 63 32.60 -7.55 -15.66
N LEU A 64 32.99 -7.07 -16.84
CA LEU A 64 32.16 -6.25 -17.73
C LEU A 64 30.86 -6.96 -18.13
N ARG A 65 30.82 -8.30 -18.20
CA ARG A 65 29.56 -9.04 -18.45
C ARG A 65 28.48 -8.76 -17.41
N ASN A 66 28.84 -8.47 -16.16
CA ASN A 66 27.88 -8.24 -15.08
C ASN A 66 27.13 -6.90 -15.24
N TYR A 67 27.70 -5.95 -15.99
CA TYR A 67 27.04 -4.67 -16.26
C TYR A 67 26.08 -4.73 -17.45
N LEU A 68 26.06 -5.83 -18.22
CA LEU A 68 25.16 -6.00 -19.34
C LEU A 68 23.85 -6.69 -18.89
N PRO A 69 22.67 -6.16 -19.26
CA PRO A 69 21.39 -6.73 -18.87
C PRO A 69 21.25 -8.16 -19.43
N GLY A 70 21.11 -9.15 -18.54
CA GLY A 70 20.89 -10.56 -18.88
C GLY A 70 21.95 -11.56 -18.41
N TYR A 71 23.17 -11.12 -18.07
CA TYR A 71 24.30 -12.01 -17.71
C TYR A 71 24.68 -12.02 -16.22
N MET A 72 23.90 -11.35 -15.39
CA MET A 72 24.12 -11.30 -13.94
C MET A 72 23.83 -12.64 -13.27
N ASN A 73 24.83 -13.22 -12.61
CA ASN A 73 24.69 -14.40 -11.75
C ASN A 73 23.53 -14.19 -10.74
N SER A 74 22.71 -15.23 -10.53
CA SER A 74 21.54 -15.17 -9.64
C SER A 74 21.89 -14.74 -8.22
N GLU A 75 23.03 -15.21 -7.70
CA GLU A 75 23.57 -14.84 -6.39
C GLU A 75 23.86 -13.35 -6.25
N ILE A 76 24.50 -12.74 -7.27
CA ILE A 76 24.82 -11.31 -7.25
C ILE A 76 23.54 -10.50 -7.32
N ARG A 77 22.54 -10.92 -8.12
CA ARG A 77 21.24 -10.26 -8.14
C ARG A 77 20.55 -10.33 -6.78
N ALA A 78 20.56 -11.48 -6.12
CA ALA A 78 19.97 -11.66 -4.81
C ALA A 78 20.62 -10.73 -3.77
N GLN A 79 21.96 -10.66 -3.76
CA GLN A 79 22.69 -9.76 -2.86
C GLN A 79 22.43 -8.28 -3.15
N VAL A 80 22.35 -7.87 -4.42
CA VAL A 80 22.04 -6.49 -4.79
C VAL A 80 20.63 -6.11 -4.34
N VAL A 81 19.65 -7.01 -4.51
CA VAL A 81 18.28 -6.79 -4.04
C VAL A 81 18.24 -6.73 -2.51
N GLU A 82 18.90 -7.66 -1.83
CA GLU A 82 18.96 -7.67 -0.36
C GLU A 82 19.61 -6.41 0.18
N ASN A 83 20.73 -5.99 -0.38
CA ASN A 83 21.39 -4.75 0.02
C ASN A 83 20.53 -3.52 -0.28
N ALA A 84 19.81 -3.49 -1.40
CA ALA A 84 18.87 -2.42 -1.71
C ALA A 84 17.74 -2.34 -0.66
N LEU A 85 17.19 -3.49 -0.24
CA LEU A 85 16.18 -3.57 0.81
C LEU A 85 16.74 -3.14 2.18
N ARG A 86 17.98 -3.53 2.51
CA ARG A 86 18.65 -3.08 3.74
C ARG A 86 18.86 -1.57 3.73
N VAL A 87 19.31 -1.00 2.61
CA VAL A 87 19.49 0.45 2.46
C VAL A 87 18.16 1.18 2.63
N ASP A 88 17.09 0.68 2.02
CA ASP A 88 15.75 1.24 2.18
C ASP A 88 15.28 1.22 3.63
N SER A 89 15.42 0.07 4.31
CA SER A 89 15.09 -0.07 5.72
C SER A 89 15.90 0.86 6.63
N LEU A 90 17.21 0.99 6.37
CA LEU A 90 18.06 1.92 7.10
C LEU A 90 17.63 3.37 6.88
N GLN A 91 17.24 3.73 5.65
CA GLN A 91 16.74 5.05 5.34
C GLN A 91 15.46 5.38 6.11
N GLN A 92 14.52 4.43 6.21
CA GLN A 92 13.29 4.60 7.00
C GLN A 92 13.60 4.82 8.48
N LEU A 93 14.54 4.06 9.04
CA LEU A 93 14.96 4.19 10.43
C LEU A 93 15.56 5.58 10.71
N VAL A 94 16.46 6.05 9.84
CA VAL A 94 17.07 7.38 9.95
C VAL A 94 16.01 8.48 9.86
N ASN A 95 15.06 8.36 8.92
CA ASN A 95 13.97 9.32 8.78
C ASN A 95 13.11 9.39 10.05
N ARG A 96 12.74 8.24 10.62
CA ARG A 96 11.99 8.15 11.88
C ARG A 96 12.76 8.79 13.04
N GLN A 97 14.07 8.55 13.13
CA GLN A 97 14.91 9.14 14.16
C GLN A 97 15.01 10.67 14.02
N ASN A 98 15.10 11.18 12.79
CA ASN A 98 15.10 12.62 12.54
C ASN A 98 13.78 13.27 12.97
N LEU A 99 12.63 12.67 12.64
CA LEU A 99 11.31 13.14 13.08
C LEU A 99 11.20 13.16 14.61
N TYR A 100 11.70 12.12 15.28
CA TYR A 100 11.75 12.06 16.74
C TYR A 100 12.57 13.21 17.35
N ILE A 101 13.77 13.46 16.82
CA ILE A 101 14.64 14.55 17.30
C ILE A 101 13.95 15.91 17.12
N MET A 102 13.30 16.15 15.98
CA MET A 102 12.58 17.41 15.73
C MET A 102 11.40 17.59 16.68
N ASN A 103 10.63 16.54 16.96
CA ASN A 103 9.53 16.60 17.92
C ASN A 103 10.05 16.94 19.33
N ILE A 104 11.17 16.34 19.74
CA ILE A 104 11.83 16.71 21.00
C ILE A 104 12.23 18.19 20.99
N GLN A 105 12.87 18.67 19.92
CA GLN A 105 13.29 20.07 19.82
C GLN A 105 12.11 21.04 19.92
N ASP A 106 10.97 20.73 19.28
CA ASP A 106 9.79 21.60 19.32
C ASP A 106 9.08 21.59 20.68
N ILE A 107 9.14 20.47 21.42
CA ILE A 107 8.71 20.41 22.82
C ILE A 107 9.60 21.33 23.67
N PHE A 108 10.92 21.25 23.51
CA PHE A 108 11.86 22.11 24.24
C PHE A 108 11.72 23.60 23.87
N GLN A 109 11.34 23.91 22.63
CA GLN A 109 11.05 25.27 22.17
C GLN A 109 9.65 25.76 22.59
N GLY A 110 8.82 24.92 23.23
CA GLY A 110 7.49 25.28 23.71
C GLY A 110 6.41 25.39 22.63
N LYS A 111 6.66 24.89 21.41
CA LYS A 111 5.67 24.89 20.32
C LYS A 111 4.59 23.81 20.50
N ILE A 112 4.89 22.78 21.29
CA ILE A 112 3.99 21.66 21.58
C ILE A 112 3.87 21.55 23.11
N LYS A 113 2.65 21.62 23.66
CA LYS A 113 2.41 21.41 25.10
C LYS A 113 2.56 19.91 25.43
N ALA A 114 3.40 19.58 26.41
CA ALA A 114 3.69 18.19 26.78
C ALA A 114 2.48 17.41 27.32
N ASP A 115 1.50 18.12 27.89
CA ASP A 115 0.30 17.52 28.52
C ASP A 115 -0.72 16.92 27.54
N THR A 116 -0.57 17.10 26.22
CA THR A 116 -1.53 16.62 25.20
C THR A 116 -1.07 15.33 24.49
N ILE A 117 0.01 14.69 24.95
CA ILE A 117 0.68 13.63 24.19
C ILE A 117 0.31 12.25 24.74
N HIS A 118 -0.64 11.57 24.10
CA HIS A 118 -0.98 10.18 24.43
C HIS A 118 -0.01 9.14 23.83
N SER A 119 0.79 9.50 22.82
CA SER A 119 1.95 8.70 22.36
C SER A 119 2.85 9.51 21.42
N ILE A 120 4.17 9.32 21.52
CA ILE A 120 5.17 10.01 20.67
C ILE A 120 5.04 9.58 19.19
N ASP A 121 4.55 8.36 18.93
CA ASP A 121 4.40 7.79 17.60
C ASP A 121 3.37 8.54 16.74
N SER A 122 2.28 9.03 17.36
CA SER A 122 1.24 9.83 16.69
C SER A 122 1.77 11.19 16.18
N LEU A 123 2.76 11.78 16.87
CA LEU A 123 3.38 13.05 16.46
C LEU A 123 4.28 12.89 15.23
N THR A 124 4.79 11.68 14.97
CA THR A 124 5.61 11.37 13.80
C THR A 124 4.75 11.40 12.53
N HIS A 125 3.57 10.77 12.57
CA HIS A 125 2.62 10.74 11.45
C HIS A 125 2.01 12.10 11.14
N LEU A 126 1.57 12.86 12.15
CA LEU A 126 1.00 14.20 11.95
C LEU A 126 1.99 15.19 11.30
N ARG A 127 3.30 15.02 11.58
CA ARG A 127 4.36 15.84 10.98
C ARG A 127 4.65 15.43 9.54
N GLU A 128 4.69 14.14 9.24
CA GLU A 128 4.94 13.63 7.89
C GLU A 128 3.92 14.21 6.88
N ASP A 129 2.64 14.22 7.25
CA ASP A 129 1.55 14.86 6.49
C ASP A 129 1.71 16.39 6.34
N SER A 130 2.46 17.04 7.24
CA SER A 130 2.75 18.47 7.20
C SER A 130 4.03 18.83 6.43
N LEU A 131 4.97 17.88 6.30
CA LEU A 131 6.26 18.09 5.61
C LEU A 131 6.16 17.80 4.11
N MET A 132 5.16 17.02 3.68
CA MET A 132 4.84 16.91 2.27
C MET A 132 4.16 18.20 1.79
N GLU A 133 4.82 18.88 0.85
CA GLU A 133 4.23 20.04 0.21
C GLU A 133 3.01 19.58 -0.59
N ARG A 134 1.83 20.03 -0.15
CA ARG A 134 0.56 19.59 -0.72
C ARG A 134 0.51 19.95 -2.19
N THR A 135 0.10 18.99 -3.01
CA THR A 135 -0.10 19.27 -4.44
C THR A 135 -1.25 20.25 -4.64
N GLN A 136 -1.18 21.10 -5.66
CA GLN A 136 -2.28 22.02 -6.00
C GLN A 136 -3.62 21.28 -6.15
N ARG A 137 -3.59 20.08 -6.74
CA ARG A 137 -4.76 19.23 -6.94
C ARG A 137 -5.41 18.76 -5.64
N GLU A 138 -4.60 18.40 -4.63
CA GLU A 138 -5.12 18.02 -3.32
C GLU A 138 -5.73 19.21 -2.59
N ALA A 139 -5.07 20.38 -2.67
CA ALA A 139 -5.57 21.61 -2.08
C ALA A 139 -6.92 22.04 -2.69
N GLU A 140 -7.03 21.97 -4.02
CA GLU A 140 -8.28 22.23 -4.75
C GLU A 140 -9.38 21.23 -4.37
N PHE A 141 -9.06 19.94 -4.30
CA PHE A 141 -10.00 18.90 -3.90
C PHE A 141 -10.54 19.12 -2.48
N ARG A 142 -9.66 19.43 -1.52
CA ARG A 142 -10.08 19.74 -0.14
C ARG A 142 -10.97 20.97 -0.09
N LYS A 143 -10.59 22.04 -0.80
CA LYS A 143 -11.40 23.26 -0.85
C LYS A 143 -12.79 22.98 -1.42
N GLN A 144 -12.87 22.19 -2.49
CA GLN A 144 -14.13 21.76 -3.07
C GLN A 144 -14.94 20.91 -2.08
N TYR A 145 -14.29 19.97 -1.39
CA TYR A 145 -14.93 19.12 -0.37
C TYR A 145 -15.46 19.96 0.80
N GLU A 146 -14.66 20.87 1.35
CA GLU A 146 -15.04 21.79 2.42
C GLU A 146 -16.19 22.71 2.00
N GLU A 147 -16.16 23.26 0.78
CA GLU A 147 -17.25 24.08 0.24
C GLU A 147 -18.55 23.27 0.05
N THR A 148 -18.44 22.01 -0.35
CA THR A 148 -19.59 21.10 -0.54
C THR A 148 -20.19 20.69 0.80
N GLU A 149 -19.35 20.36 1.78
CA GLU A 149 -19.78 19.95 3.12
C GLU A 149 -20.23 21.13 4.00
N LYS A 150 -19.76 22.35 3.75
CA LYS A 150 -20.15 23.55 4.51
C LYS A 150 -21.66 23.83 4.52
N TYR A 151 -22.36 23.42 3.48
CA TYR A 151 -23.82 23.60 3.35
C TYR A 151 -24.60 22.30 3.55
N ASN A 152 -23.91 21.18 3.80
CA ASN A 152 -24.53 19.91 4.12
C ASN A 152 -24.90 19.90 5.61
N LEU A 153 -26.06 20.45 5.96
CA LEU A 153 -26.60 20.46 7.33
C LEU A 153 -26.82 19.04 7.91
N THR A 154 -26.73 17.99 7.08
CA THR A 154 -26.83 16.59 7.48
C THR A 154 -25.57 16.07 8.17
N SER A 155 -24.39 16.70 7.96
CA SER A 155 -23.14 16.27 8.60
C SER A 155 -22.86 16.96 9.96
N ILE A 156 -23.56 18.07 10.25
CA ILE A 156 -23.40 18.84 11.50
C ILE A 156 -24.21 18.23 12.66
N THR A 157 -25.28 17.47 12.38
CA THR A 157 -26.14 16.87 13.41
C THR A 157 -25.79 15.43 13.80
N ALA A 158 -24.87 14.76 13.09
CA ALA A 158 -24.76 13.30 13.14
C ALA A 158 -23.36 12.75 13.47
N ARG A 159 -22.34 13.59 13.61
CA ARG A 159 -21.02 13.13 14.08
C ARG A 159 -20.83 13.61 15.51
N PRO A 160 -20.96 12.74 16.52
CA PRO A 160 -20.43 13.07 17.83
C PRO A 160 -18.95 13.38 17.68
N GLU A 161 -18.43 14.28 18.49
CA GLU A 161 -17.01 14.58 18.62
C GLU A 161 -16.29 13.35 19.23
N ILE A 162 -16.17 12.28 18.46
CA ILE A 162 -15.44 11.06 18.80
C ILE A 162 -14.11 11.11 18.06
N ASP A 163 -13.21 11.96 18.58
CA ASP A 163 -11.85 12.08 18.08
C ASP A 163 -11.12 10.73 18.27
N GLY A 164 -10.72 10.10 17.16
CA GLY A 164 -9.86 8.91 17.15
C GLY A 164 -10.49 7.53 17.43
N LEU A 165 -11.82 7.40 17.58
CA LEU A 165 -12.46 6.08 17.76
C LEU A 165 -12.87 5.44 16.43
N ILE A 166 -12.36 4.24 16.15
CA ILE A 166 -12.72 3.42 14.99
C ILE A 166 -13.63 2.30 15.45
N PHE A 167 -14.90 2.33 15.04
CA PHE A 167 -15.86 1.31 15.40
C PHE A 167 -15.83 0.15 14.41
N TYR A 168 -15.64 -1.06 14.92
CA TYR A 168 -15.69 -2.30 14.14
C TYR A 168 -17.14 -2.76 13.94
N ARG A 169 -17.42 -3.24 12.73
CA ARG A 169 -18.71 -3.86 12.41
C ARG A 169 -18.93 -5.09 13.30
N PRO A 170 -20.05 -5.19 14.04
CA PRO A 170 -20.26 -6.23 15.03
C PRO A 170 -20.54 -7.61 14.43
N THR A 171 -21.05 -7.71 13.19
CA THR A 171 -21.14 -8.98 12.46
C THR A 171 -21.23 -8.72 10.96
N ARG A 172 -21.03 -9.76 10.14
CA ARG A 172 -21.21 -9.67 8.69
C ARG A 172 -22.67 -9.97 8.36
N GLY A 173 -23.39 -8.96 7.89
CA GLY A 173 -24.80 -9.11 7.56
C GLY A 173 -25.39 -7.84 6.95
N MET A 174 -26.67 -7.93 6.62
CA MET A 174 -27.46 -6.78 6.15
C MET A 174 -28.36 -6.29 7.27
N ILE A 175 -28.57 -4.98 7.37
CA ILE A 175 -29.55 -4.43 8.30
C ILE A 175 -30.93 -4.92 7.87
N SER A 176 -31.61 -5.63 8.76
CA SER A 176 -32.99 -6.07 8.58
C SER A 176 -33.99 -5.12 9.23
N SER A 177 -33.63 -4.54 10.39
CA SER A 177 -34.46 -3.57 11.11
C SER A 177 -33.55 -2.45 11.64
N PRO A 178 -33.72 -1.19 11.20
CA PRO A 178 -32.89 -0.08 11.64
C PRO A 178 -33.28 0.41 13.04
N PHE A 179 -32.41 1.21 13.64
CA PHE A 179 -32.70 1.89 14.90
C PHE A 179 -33.91 2.82 14.76
N ASN A 180 -34.86 2.73 15.71
CA ASN A 180 -36.03 3.59 15.74
C ASN A 180 -36.48 3.89 17.17
N ALA A 181 -36.23 5.11 17.62
CA ALA A 181 -36.61 5.57 18.95
C ALA A 181 -38.13 5.71 19.15
N GLU A 182 -38.92 5.96 18.09
CA GLU A 182 -40.38 6.12 18.18
C GLU A 182 -41.07 4.79 18.47
N THR A 183 -40.61 3.71 17.83
CA THR A 183 -41.11 2.35 18.07
C THR A 183 -40.42 1.65 19.25
N LYS A 184 -39.51 2.37 19.95
CA LYS A 184 -38.66 1.84 21.02
C LYS A 184 -37.74 0.69 20.59
N HIS A 185 -37.37 0.67 19.31
CA HIS A 185 -36.32 -0.21 18.81
C HIS A 185 -34.96 0.46 19.02
N PHE A 186 -34.34 0.20 20.17
CA PHE A 186 -33.12 0.88 20.62
C PHE A 186 -31.81 0.29 20.06
N GLY A 187 -31.91 -0.57 19.05
CA GLY A 187 -30.78 -1.19 18.37
C GLY A 187 -31.00 -1.30 16.87
N THR A 188 -30.03 -1.89 16.20
CA THR A 188 -30.09 -2.25 14.79
C THR A 188 -30.02 -3.78 14.69
N ASP A 189 -31.00 -4.38 14.02
CA ASP A 189 -31.00 -5.81 13.74
C ASP A 189 -30.22 -6.09 12.46
N ILE A 190 -29.30 -7.03 12.55
CA ILE A 190 -28.39 -7.41 11.47
C ILE A 190 -28.66 -8.88 11.14
N ALA A 191 -29.27 -9.12 9.99
CA ALA A 191 -29.49 -10.47 9.48
C ALA A 191 -28.15 -11.11 9.12
N ALA A 192 -27.80 -12.19 9.81
CA ALA A 192 -26.55 -12.91 9.66
C ALA A 192 -26.78 -14.42 9.83
N ASN A 193 -25.90 -15.23 9.25
CA ASN A 193 -26.03 -16.68 9.34
C ASN A 193 -25.85 -17.16 10.79
N PRO A 194 -26.60 -18.18 11.24
CA PRO A 194 -26.34 -18.82 12.53
C PRO A 194 -24.88 -19.26 12.65
N GLY A 195 -24.24 -18.96 13.78
CA GLY A 195 -22.84 -19.30 14.03
C GLY A 195 -21.82 -18.31 13.44
N GLU A 196 -22.24 -17.26 12.73
CA GLU A 196 -21.34 -16.19 12.30
C GLU A 196 -20.73 -15.51 13.54
N SER A 197 -19.47 -15.05 13.44
CA SER A 197 -18.82 -14.39 14.58
C SER A 197 -19.46 -13.03 14.88
N VAL A 198 -19.70 -12.79 16.16
CA VAL A 198 -20.03 -11.47 16.71
C VAL A 198 -18.75 -10.87 17.28
N LEU A 199 -18.43 -9.66 16.85
CA LEU A 199 -17.19 -8.96 17.15
C LEU A 199 -17.44 -7.79 18.09
N ALA A 200 -16.50 -7.53 18.99
CA ALA A 200 -16.50 -6.32 19.80
C ALA A 200 -16.32 -5.08 18.89
N THR A 201 -17.18 -4.10 19.07
CA THR A 201 -17.21 -2.90 18.23
C THR A 201 -16.06 -1.95 18.58
N LEU A 202 -15.61 -1.95 19.83
CA LEU A 202 -14.50 -1.15 20.32
C LEU A 202 -13.71 -1.95 21.38
N ASP A 203 -12.51 -1.46 21.71
CA ASP A 203 -11.78 -1.90 22.88
C ASP A 203 -12.60 -1.67 24.16
N GLY A 204 -12.61 -2.62 25.08
CA GLY A 204 -13.41 -2.49 26.29
C GLY A 204 -13.27 -3.64 27.27
N THR A 205 -14.15 -3.63 28.26
CA THR A 205 -14.28 -4.69 29.28
C THR A 205 -15.71 -5.18 29.29
N VAL A 206 -15.89 -6.51 29.30
CA VAL A 206 -17.21 -7.14 29.38
C VAL A 206 -17.80 -6.86 30.76
N ILE A 207 -18.96 -6.21 30.81
CA ILE A 207 -19.66 -5.85 32.05
C ILE A 207 -20.84 -6.77 32.37
N LEU A 208 -21.37 -7.46 31.36
CA LEU A 208 -22.45 -8.43 31.50
C LEU A 208 -22.27 -9.55 30.47
N SER A 209 -22.40 -10.81 30.88
CA SER A 209 -22.36 -11.96 29.98
C SER A 209 -23.27 -13.05 30.54
N THR A 210 -24.52 -13.10 30.04
CA THR A 210 -25.58 -13.90 30.66
C THR A 210 -26.62 -14.38 29.66
N TYR A 211 -27.57 -15.17 30.16
CA TYR A 211 -28.75 -15.62 29.42
C TYR A 211 -30.02 -15.07 30.08
N THR A 212 -30.95 -14.60 29.27
CA THR A 212 -32.31 -14.25 29.72
C THR A 212 -33.36 -14.90 28.80
N ALA A 213 -34.56 -15.11 29.34
CA ALA A 213 -35.66 -15.69 28.54
C ALA A 213 -36.05 -14.79 27.35
N GLU A 214 -36.08 -13.47 27.55
CA GLU A 214 -36.50 -12.51 26.53
C GLU A 214 -35.44 -12.32 25.43
N THR A 215 -34.19 -12.08 25.81
CA THR A 215 -33.12 -11.67 24.86
C THR A 215 -32.12 -12.77 24.54
N GLY A 216 -32.28 -13.94 25.14
CA GLY A 216 -31.40 -15.08 24.92
C GLY A 216 -30.02 -14.85 25.54
N TYR A 217 -28.98 -15.39 24.90
CA TYR A 217 -27.62 -15.08 25.28
C TYR A 217 -27.28 -13.64 24.87
N LEU A 218 -26.79 -12.87 25.83
CA LEU A 218 -26.40 -11.49 25.62
C LEU A 218 -25.05 -11.18 26.27
N ILE A 219 -24.34 -10.25 25.65
CA ILE A 219 -23.09 -9.72 26.19
C ILE A 219 -23.09 -8.20 26.07
N GLU A 220 -22.60 -7.52 27.10
CA GLU A 220 -22.46 -6.06 27.15
C GLU A 220 -21.01 -5.69 27.44
N ILE A 221 -20.51 -4.68 26.72
CA ILE A 221 -19.12 -4.25 26.83
C ILE A 221 -19.09 -2.76 27.12
N GLN A 222 -18.43 -2.38 28.22
CA GLN A 222 -18.07 -1.00 28.54
C GLN A 222 -16.81 -0.62 27.77
N HIS A 223 -16.90 0.47 27.02
CA HIS A 223 -15.80 1.06 26.26
C HIS A 223 -15.36 2.38 26.87
N ASN A 224 -14.29 2.96 26.32
CA ASN A 224 -13.85 4.30 26.65
C ASN A 224 -14.89 5.36 26.20
N GLN A 225 -14.77 6.58 26.72
CA GLN A 225 -15.65 7.71 26.39
C GLN A 225 -17.15 7.45 26.64
N ASP A 226 -17.48 6.70 27.70
CA ASP A 226 -18.85 6.40 28.13
C ASP A 226 -19.72 5.67 27.09
N PHE A 227 -19.09 4.91 26.20
CA PHE A 227 -19.80 4.02 25.28
C PHE A 227 -20.04 2.65 25.91
N VAL A 228 -21.23 2.10 25.67
CA VAL A 228 -21.57 0.71 25.98
C VAL A 228 -22.17 0.09 24.72
N SER A 229 -21.70 -1.10 24.36
CA SER A 229 -22.30 -1.90 23.30
C SER A 229 -23.01 -3.12 23.88
N VAL A 230 -24.16 -3.46 23.31
CA VAL A 230 -24.99 -4.59 23.74
C VAL A 230 -25.28 -5.50 22.55
N TYR A 231 -25.07 -6.80 22.75
CA TYR A 231 -25.22 -7.82 21.71
C TYR A 231 -26.21 -8.87 22.23
N LYS A 232 -27.37 -8.99 21.59
CA LYS A 232 -28.45 -9.90 22.02
C LYS A 232 -28.70 -11.01 21.01
N HIS A 233 -29.51 -12.00 21.40
CA HIS A 233 -29.92 -13.15 20.58
C HIS A 233 -28.75 -14.03 20.12
N CYS A 234 -27.63 -13.99 20.83
CA CYS A 234 -26.44 -14.76 20.49
C CYS A 234 -26.72 -16.28 20.61
N GLY A 235 -26.03 -17.09 19.82
CA GLY A 235 -26.09 -18.56 19.91
C GLY A 235 -25.21 -19.10 21.04
N SER A 236 -24.07 -18.44 21.27
CA SER A 236 -23.14 -18.76 22.37
C SER A 236 -22.27 -17.55 22.70
N LEU A 237 -21.77 -17.48 23.92
CA LEU A 237 -20.88 -16.42 24.41
C LEU A 237 -19.45 -16.97 24.53
N LEU A 238 -18.47 -16.24 24.03
CA LEU A 238 -17.04 -16.62 24.04
C LEU A 238 -16.26 -15.92 25.16
N LYS A 239 -16.87 -14.93 25.81
CA LYS A 239 -16.27 -14.09 26.85
C LYS A 239 -17.14 -14.05 28.09
N ARG A 240 -16.51 -13.78 29.23
CA ARG A 240 -17.14 -13.70 30.55
C ARG A 240 -17.05 -12.29 31.11
N GLU A 241 -17.88 -12.00 32.10
CA GLU A 241 -17.79 -10.75 32.85
C GLU A 241 -16.39 -10.53 33.41
N GLY A 242 -15.88 -9.30 33.24
CA GLY A 242 -14.52 -8.91 33.62
C GLY A 242 -13.45 -9.13 32.56
N ASP A 243 -13.75 -9.84 31.45
CA ASP A 243 -12.77 -10.03 30.38
C ASP A 243 -12.51 -8.72 29.63
N ALA A 244 -11.23 -8.42 29.39
CA ALA A 244 -10.83 -7.36 28.46
C ALA A 244 -10.92 -7.86 27.02
N VAL A 245 -11.40 -7.01 26.12
CA VAL A 245 -11.59 -7.32 24.70
C VAL A 245 -11.07 -6.18 23.81
N LYS A 246 -10.59 -6.55 22.63
CA LYS A 246 -10.16 -5.61 21.59
C LYS A 246 -11.23 -5.41 20.53
N GLY A 247 -11.28 -4.23 19.92
CA GLY A 247 -12.12 -3.97 18.75
C GLY A 247 -11.81 -4.98 17.63
N GLY A 248 -12.86 -5.59 17.09
CA GLY A 248 -12.79 -6.65 16.09
C GLY A 248 -12.53 -8.06 16.65
N GLU A 249 -12.37 -8.22 17.96
CA GLU A 249 -12.23 -9.53 18.60
C GLU A 249 -13.57 -10.27 18.67
N ALA A 250 -13.57 -11.59 18.41
CA ALA A 250 -14.77 -12.41 18.52
C ALA A 250 -15.19 -12.60 19.99
N ILE A 251 -16.43 -12.22 20.29
CA ILE A 251 -17.00 -12.22 21.65
C ILE A 251 -18.18 -13.17 21.82
N ALA A 252 -18.87 -13.50 20.73
CA ALA A 252 -20.03 -14.39 20.70
C ALA A 252 -20.23 -14.95 19.29
N LEU A 253 -21.20 -15.83 19.13
CA LEU A 253 -21.67 -16.31 17.83
C LEU A 253 -23.12 -15.88 17.62
N VAL A 254 -23.50 -15.57 16.38
CA VAL A 254 -24.88 -15.23 16.00
C VAL A 254 -25.79 -16.43 16.26
N GLY A 255 -26.98 -16.16 16.77
CA GLY A 255 -27.97 -17.19 17.09
C GLY A 255 -29.38 -16.76 16.74
N ASN A 256 -30.32 -17.45 17.38
CA ASN A 256 -31.74 -17.17 17.35
C ASN A 256 -32.31 -17.54 18.73
N THR A 257 -31.68 -17.01 19.79
CA THR A 257 -32.05 -17.35 21.17
C THR A 257 -32.85 -16.21 21.81
N GLY A 258 -33.72 -16.57 22.76
CA GLY A 258 -34.64 -15.63 23.40
C GLY A 258 -35.99 -15.54 22.69
N GLU A 259 -37.04 -15.24 23.44
CA GLU A 259 -38.43 -15.18 22.96
C GLU A 259 -38.67 -14.03 21.98
N LEU A 260 -37.89 -12.94 22.07
CA LEU A 260 -38.02 -11.79 21.17
C LEU A 260 -37.33 -12.01 19.81
N SER A 261 -36.60 -13.11 19.63
CA SER A 261 -35.93 -13.43 18.37
C SER A 261 -36.86 -14.18 17.43
N THR A 262 -37.08 -13.64 16.22
CA THR A 262 -37.97 -14.24 15.20
C THR A 262 -37.23 -15.02 14.12
N GLY A 263 -35.90 -14.99 14.11
CA GLY A 263 -35.04 -15.69 13.16
C GLY A 263 -33.56 -15.41 13.44
N PRO A 264 -32.63 -16.04 12.71
CA PRO A 264 -31.19 -15.78 12.89
C PRO A 264 -30.80 -14.35 12.57
N HIS A 265 -30.40 -13.59 13.59
CA HIS A 265 -29.91 -12.22 13.48
C HIS A 265 -29.11 -11.83 14.73
N LEU A 266 -28.40 -10.71 14.65
CA LEU A 266 -27.82 -10.02 15.80
C LEU A 266 -28.63 -8.74 16.05
N HIS A 267 -29.17 -8.61 17.26
CA HIS A 267 -29.69 -7.32 17.73
C HIS A 267 -28.55 -6.57 18.43
N PHE A 268 -28.12 -5.46 17.83
CA PHE A 268 -26.99 -4.66 18.30
C PHE A 268 -27.45 -3.29 18.79
N GLU A 269 -27.13 -2.95 20.04
CA GLU A 269 -27.38 -1.61 20.58
C GLU A 269 -26.07 -0.90 20.88
N LEU A 270 -26.08 0.42 20.68
CA LEU A 270 -25.01 1.30 21.09
C LEU A 270 -25.57 2.36 22.03
N TRP A 271 -24.92 2.53 23.17
CA TRP A 271 -25.28 3.49 24.19
C TRP A 271 -24.12 4.45 24.42
N HIS A 272 -24.42 5.72 24.57
CA HIS A 272 -23.42 6.76 24.87
C HIS A 272 -23.96 7.67 25.96
N LYS A 273 -23.21 7.82 27.07
CA LYS A 273 -23.62 8.63 28.23
C LYS A 273 -25.02 8.28 28.75
N GLY A 274 -25.32 6.99 28.79
CA GLY A 274 -26.58 6.44 29.32
C GLY A 274 -27.80 6.56 28.39
N ARG A 275 -27.62 6.92 27.12
CA ARG A 275 -28.71 6.99 26.13
C ARG A 275 -28.41 6.08 24.94
N ALA A 276 -29.43 5.36 24.48
CA ALA A 276 -29.35 4.62 23.23
C ALA A 276 -29.15 5.59 22.06
N VAL A 277 -28.16 5.33 21.23
CA VAL A 277 -27.82 6.12 20.05
C VAL A 277 -27.94 5.24 18.81
N ASN A 278 -28.28 5.83 17.66
CA ASN A 278 -28.37 5.09 16.41
C ASN A 278 -26.99 4.55 15.99
N PRO A 279 -26.76 3.23 15.99
CA PRO A 279 -25.48 2.62 15.60
C PRO A 279 -25.01 2.99 14.19
N GLU A 280 -25.95 3.21 13.27
CA GLU A 280 -25.70 3.47 11.85
C GLU A 280 -25.02 4.82 11.59
N LEU A 281 -25.04 5.73 12.59
CA LEU A 281 -24.32 7.00 12.53
C LEU A 281 -22.81 6.84 12.88
N TYR A 282 -22.44 5.73 13.52
CA TYR A 282 -21.09 5.49 14.04
C TYR A 282 -20.37 4.37 13.27
N ILE A 283 -21.13 3.38 12.79
CA ILE A 283 -20.62 2.14 12.22
C ILE A 283 -21.10 2.03 10.78
N VAL A 284 -20.17 1.68 9.89
CA VAL A 284 -20.52 1.37 8.50
C VAL A 284 -21.03 -0.08 8.41
N PHE A 285 -22.36 -0.12 8.32
CA PHE A 285 -23.28 -1.11 7.77
C PHE A 285 -22.72 -2.37 7.16
#